data_AF-A0A5S5CH67-F1
#
_entry.id   AF-A0A5S5CH67-F1
#
_cell.length_a   1.000
_cell.length_b   1.000
_cell.length_c   1.000
_cell.angle_alpha   90.00
_cell.angle_beta   90.00
_cell.angle_gamma   90.00
#
_symmetry.space_group_name_H-M   'P 1'
#
loop_
_entity.id
_entity.type
_entity.pdbx_description
1 polymer ?
#
loop_
_entity_poly.entity_id
_entity_poly.type
_entity_poly.pdbx_seq_one_letter_code
_entity_poly.pdbx_strand_id
1 'polypeptide(L)'
;MFILAILLILLVLYVLYTKRETNEEMLGLKLLGYYILGAFSITINGLALPVGFALSFFLRPKFNAGIKRGASVFGLIMLILNWLL
;
A
#
# COMPACT_ATOMS: atom_id res chain seq x y z
N MET A 1 9.65 -17.77 4.53
CA MET A 1 8.39 -17.10 4.13
C MET A 1 8.46 -15.59 4.29
N PHE A 2 8.81 -15.07 5.47
CA PHE A 2 8.90 -13.61 5.73
C PHE A 2 9.82 -12.84 4.76
N ILE A 3 11.03 -13.36 4.49
CA ILE A 3 11.98 -12.73 3.55
C ILE A 3 11.40 -12.62 2.14
N LEU A 4 10.70 -13.66 1.66
CA LEU A 4 10.08 -13.65 0.34
C LEU A 4 8.96 -12.60 0.25
N ALA A 5 8.17 -12.44 1.32
CA ALA A 5 7.14 -11.40 1.39
C ALA A 5 7.76 -10.00 1.33
N ILE A 6 8.86 -9.75 2.05
CA ILE A 6 9.59 -8.47 1.98
C ILE A 6 10.10 -8.21 0.57
N LEU A 7 10.74 -9.20 -0.07
CA LEU A 7 11.24 -9.06 -1.44
C LEU A 7 10.10 -8.77 -2.42
N LEU A 8 8.96 -9.43 -2.29
CA LEU A 8 7.77 -9.16 -3.09
C LEU A 8 7.28 -7.73 -2.88
N ILE A 9 7.20 -7.26 -1.63
CA ILE A 9 6.77 -5.90 -1.31
C ILE A 9 7.70 -4.87 -1.95
N LEU A 10 9.02 -5.04 -1.76
CA LEU A 10 10.02 -4.14 -2.34
C LEU A 10 9.97 -4.15 -3.88
N LEU A 11 9.80 -5.32 -4.50
CA LEU A 11 9.67 -5.45 -5.95
C LEU A 11 8.45 -4.71 -6.48
N VAL A 12 7.27 -4.91 -5.89
CA VAL A 12 6.03 -4.25 -6.32
C VAL A 12 6.11 -2.73 -6.13
N LEU A 13 6.64 -2.28 -4.99
CA LEU A 13 6.87 -0.85 -4.75
C LEU A 13 7.87 -0.24 -5.73
N TYR A 14 8.93 -0.98 -6.09
CA TYR A 14 9.88 -0.56 -7.11
C TYR A 14 9.20 -0.45 -8.49
N VAL A 15 8.40 -1.43 -8.89
CA VAL A 15 7.63 -1.38 -10.15
C VAL A 15 6.65 -0.20 -10.18
N LEU A 16 6.03 0.15 -9.06
CA LEU A 16 5.21 1.36 -8.97
C LEU A 16 6.05 2.64 -9.07
N TYR A 17 7.23 2.66 -8.46
CA TYR A 17 8.15 3.80 -8.49
C TYR A 17 8.71 4.09 -9.90
N THR A 18 8.92 3.07 -10.73
CA THR A 18 9.34 3.25 -12.13
C THR A 18 8.24 3.84 -13.01
N LYS A 19 6.97 3.72 -12.61
CA LYS A 19 5.80 4.28 -13.30
C LYS A 19 5.43 5.70 -12.87
N ARG A 20 6.33 6.43 -12.20
CA ARG A 20 6.09 7.81 -11.75
C ARG A 20 5.95 8.77 -12.93
N GLU A 21 4.93 9.61 -12.89
CA GLU A 21 4.66 10.63 -13.92
C GLU A 21 5.41 11.93 -13.61
N THR A 22 5.51 12.26 -12.32
CA THR A 22 6.17 13.48 -11.85
C THR A 22 7.30 13.10 -10.91
N ASN A 23 8.45 13.77 -11.06
CA ASN A 23 9.53 13.60 -10.10
C ASN A 23 9.12 14.28 -8.79
N GLU A 24 8.89 13.47 -7.76
CA GLU A 24 8.36 13.93 -6.48
C GLU A 24 9.32 13.55 -5.36
N GLU A 25 9.64 14.51 -4.51
CA GLU A 25 10.51 14.29 -3.37
C GLU A 25 9.97 13.19 -2.46
N MET A 26 10.89 12.31 -2.03
CA MET A 26 10.61 11.18 -1.14
C MET A 26 9.48 10.26 -1.63
N LEU A 27 9.27 10.15 -2.95
CA LEU A 27 8.20 9.31 -3.52
C LEU A 27 8.30 7.86 -3.05
N GLY A 28 9.49 7.28 -2.92
CA GLY A 28 9.66 5.93 -2.40
C GLY A 28 9.08 5.75 -0.99
N LEU A 29 9.36 6.69 -0.08
CA LEU A 29 8.80 6.68 1.28
C LEU A 29 7.28 6.89 1.25
N LYS A 30 6.78 7.76 0.36
CA LYS A 30 5.34 7.96 0.18
C LYS A 30 4.64 6.70 -0.32
N LEU A 31 5.23 5.97 -1.26
CA LEU A 31 4.68 4.68 -1.73
C LEU A 31 4.66 3.65 -0.60
N LEU A 32 5.74 3.55 0.20
CA LEU A 32 5.77 2.70 1.39
C LEU A 32 4.66 3.10 2.39
N GLY A 33 4.46 4.40 2.61
CA GLY A 33 3.40 4.91 3.46
C GLY A 33 2.00 4.52 2.97
N TYR A 34 1.72 4.64 1.67
CA TYR A 34 0.43 4.21 1.10
C TYR A 34 0.24 2.69 1.19
N TYR A 35 1.30 1.90 1.03
CA TYR A 35 1.27 0.45 1.24
C TYR A 35 0.92 0.09 2.69
N ILE A 36 1.62 0.69 3.67
CA ILE A 36 1.33 0.49 5.10
C ILE A 36 -0.11 0.89 5.41
N LEU A 37 -0.56 2.03 4.87
CA LEU A 37 -1.94 2.49 5.03
C LEU A 37 -2.93 1.47 4.45
N GLY A 38 -2.66 0.92 3.26
CA GLY A 38 -3.50 -0.11 2.63
C GLY A 38 -3.57 -1.41 3.43
N ALA A 39 -2.47 -1.81 4.06
CA ALA A 39 -2.39 -3.02 4.88
C ALA A 39 -2.92 -2.80 6.31
N PHE A 40 -3.19 -1.56 6.72
CA PHE A 40 -3.64 -1.25 8.08
C PHE A 40 -5.12 -1.56 8.26
N SER A 41 -5.41 -2.41 9.25
CA SER A 41 -6.77 -2.77 9.65
C SER A 41 -7.00 -2.64 11.15
N ILE A 42 -8.24 -2.38 11.54
CA ILE A 42 -8.70 -2.51 12.92
C ILE A 42 -9.57 -3.76 13.01
N THR A 43 -9.30 -4.61 13.98
CA THR A 43 -10.09 -5.84 14.21
C THR A 43 -11.22 -5.56 15.20
N ILE A 44 -12.45 -5.83 14.79
CA ILE A 44 -13.66 -5.73 15.63
C ILE A 44 -14.39 -7.07 15.57
N ASN A 45 -14.65 -7.68 16.72
CA ASN A 45 -15.35 -8.97 16.82
C ASN A 45 -14.76 -10.07 15.91
N GLY A 46 -13.43 -10.09 15.78
CA GLY A 46 -12.77 -11.05 14.90
C GLY A 46 -13.02 -10.81 13.41
N LEU A 47 -13.32 -9.58 13.00
CA LEU A 47 -13.35 -9.13 11.60
C LEU A 47 -12.34 -7.98 11.42
N ALA A 48 -11.37 -8.13 10.52
CA ALA A 48 -10.46 -7.04 10.17
C ALA A 48 -11.12 -6.06 9.20
N LEU A 49 -11.30 -4.83 9.66
CA LEU A 49 -11.79 -3.72 8.86
C LEU A 49 -10.59 -2.94 8.29
N PRO A 50 -10.40 -2.88 6.96
CA PRO A 50 -9.26 -2.22 6.32
C PRO A 50 -9.42 -0.68 6.31
N VAL A 51 -9.49 -0.09 7.50
CA VAL A 51 -9.74 1.35 7.68
C VAL A 51 -8.62 2.21 7.07
N GLY A 52 -7.38 1.73 7.05
CA GLY A 52 -6.29 2.48 6.43
C GLY A 52 -6.44 2.55 4.91
N PHE A 53 -6.88 1.47 4.26
CA PHE A 53 -7.23 1.51 2.84
C PHE A 53 -8.33 2.53 2.58
N ALA A 54 -9.40 2.56 3.39
CA ALA A 54 -10.46 3.57 3.28
C ALA A 54 -9.91 5.00 3.45
N LEU A 55 -9.03 5.23 4.43
CA LEU A 55 -8.36 6.52 4.67
C LEU A 55 -7.54 6.99 3.46
N SER A 56 -6.96 6.07 2.68
CA SER A 56 -6.17 6.41 1.48
C SER A 56 -6.94 7.24 0.44
N PHE A 57 -8.27 7.07 0.37
CA PHE A 57 -9.13 7.78 -0.58
C PHE A 57 -9.29 9.26 -0.20
N PHE A 58 -9.11 9.60 1.07
CA PHE A 58 -9.24 10.97 1.57
C PHE A 58 -7.96 11.80 1.41
N LEU A 59 -6.81 11.16 1.18
CA LEU A 59 -5.51 11.85 1.06
C LEU A 59 -5.35 12.67 -0.24
N ARG A 60 -6.16 12.41 -1.28
CA ARG A 60 -6.25 13.16 -2.56
C ARG A 60 -4.89 13.75 -3.04
N PRO A 61 -3.86 12.91 -3.30
CA PRO A 61 -2.54 13.39 -3.68
C PRO A 61 -2.58 14.12 -5.03
N LYS A 62 -1.87 15.25 -5.13
CA LYS A 62 -1.79 16.04 -6.38
C LYS A 62 -0.93 15.38 -7.46
N PHE A 63 0.18 14.75 -7.08
CA PHE A 63 1.11 14.09 -7.99
C PHE A 63 1.11 12.58 -7.76
N ASN A 64 1.37 11.82 -8.82
CA ASN A 64 1.56 10.37 -8.76
C ASN A 64 0.40 9.62 -8.07
N ALA A 65 -0.83 10.14 -8.21
CA ALA A 65 -1.99 9.63 -7.48
C ALA A 65 -2.30 8.16 -7.83
N GLY A 66 -2.16 7.80 -9.11
CA GLY A 66 -2.38 6.44 -9.60
C GLY A 66 -1.47 5.41 -8.90
N ILE A 67 -0.16 5.67 -8.87
CA ILE A 67 0.81 4.73 -8.26
C ILE A 67 0.72 4.69 -6.73
N LYS A 68 0.38 5.82 -6.07
CA LYS A 68 0.11 5.86 -4.61
C LYS A 68 -1.13 5.04 -4.26
N ARG A 69 -2.19 5.18 -5.05
CA ARG A 69 -3.40 4.36 -4.88
C ARG A 69 -3.13 2.88 -5.18
N GLY A 70 -2.32 2.59 -6.19
CA GLY A 70 -1.82 1.24 -6.47
C GLY A 70 -1.06 0.63 -5.28
N ALA A 71 -0.19 1.40 -4.61
CA ALA A 71 0.52 0.94 -3.42
C ALA A 71 -0.46 0.61 -2.27
N SER A 72 -1.51 1.43 -2.08
CA SER A 72 -2.54 1.15 -1.08
C SER A 72 -3.40 -0.06 -1.41
N VAL A 73 -3.78 -0.25 -2.68
CA VAL A 73 -4.47 -1.48 -3.14
C VAL A 73 -3.59 -2.70 -2.89
N PHE A 74 -2.30 -2.61 -3.17
CA PHE A 74 -1.37 -3.71 -2.90
C PHE A 74 -1.27 -4.05 -1.40
N GLY A 75 -1.25 -3.03 -0.52
CA GLY A 75 -1.34 -3.24 0.92
C GLY A 75 -2.62 -3.97 1.34
N LEU A 76 -3.77 -3.61 0.78
CA LEU A 76 -5.04 -4.29 1.02
C LEU A 76 -4.99 -5.76 0.57
N ILE A 77 -4.40 -6.04 -0.60
CA ILE A 77 -4.23 -7.42 -1.09
C ILE A 77 -3.39 -8.23 -0.10
N MET A 78 -2.28 -7.68 0.40
CA MET A 78 -1.44 -8.36 1.39
C MET A 78 -2.17 -8.63 2.70
N LEU A 79 -3.02 -7.69 3.16
CA LEU A 79 -3.88 -7.89 4.33
C LEU A 79 -4.86 -9.06 4.11
N ILE A 80 -5.52 -9.10 2.96
CA ILE A 80 -6.47 -10.17 2.62
C ILE A 80 -5.75 -11.53 2.54
N LEU A 81 -4.58 -11.58 1.91
CA LEU A 81 -3.78 -12.81 1.82
C LEU A 81 -3.35 -13.31 3.20
N ASN A 82 -2.95 -12.42 4.10
CA ASN A 82 -2.60 -12.76 5.48
C ASN A 82 -3.81 -13.26 6.29
N TRP A 83 -5.04 -12.90 5.89
CA TRP A 83 -6.26 -13.40 6.52
C TRP A 83 -6.68 -14.79 6.01
N LEU A 84 -6.28 -15.16 4.80
CA LEU A 84 -6.68 -16.40 4.13
C LEU A 84 -5.70 -17.56 4.34
N LEU A 85 -4.43 -17.26 4.58
CA LEU A 85 -3.32 -18.22 4.70
C LEU A 85 -2.86 -18.35 6.16
#